data_AF-A0A2E0L6A6-F1
#
_entry.id   AF-A0A2E0L6A6-F1
#
_cell.length_a   1.000
_cell.length_b   1.000
_cell.length_c   1.000
_cell.angle_alpha   90.00
_cell.angle_beta   90.00
_cell.angle_gamma   90.00
#
_symmetry.space_group_name_H-M   'P 1'
#
loop_
_entity.id
_entity.type
_entity.pdbx_description
1 polymer ?
#
loop_
_entity_poly.entity_id
_entity_poly.type
_entity_poly.pdbx_seq_one_letter_code
_entity_poly.pdbx_strand_id
1 'polypeptide(L)'
;MFAFRVLPLRSSNTSLKIKRKFDTTLTLGRSFAFTMKPDLIGSWMREAMYSKADLHIHTHISDGLMTPEALVEHVAFKTDLKVIAVTDHDAVEGAHIARAYAQQFAADFRGLEVVIGAEVSSADCDILALFIERDIPSGLSAAETIARIHAQGGLAVAAHPFAFMLPLVGISGMTGARRLIQKLPFDAVEARNATPTELFTNPLTHFINRRGQNLPEVGGSDTHYLPTVGSAHTIFPGTTAQDLRRALETGQVRAGGHIYNPLLIFNLAFDTLFNRLPVKKVLNAPLGSHAD
;
A
#
# COMPACT_ATOMS: atom_id res chain seq x y z
N MET A 1 -45.22 -42.84 -53.09
CA MET A 1 -44.41 -44.07 -53.01
C MET A 1 -43.96 -44.19 -51.55
N PHE A 2 -44.42 -45.24 -50.84
CA PHE A 2 -43.91 -45.89 -49.59
C PHE A 2 -43.05 -45.06 -48.60
N ALA A 3 -43.15 -45.11 -47.26
CA ALA A 3 -43.82 -45.98 -46.29
C ALA A 3 -43.35 -45.58 -44.86
N PHE A 4 -44.23 -45.69 -43.85
CA PHE A 4 -44.05 -45.99 -42.40
C PHE A 4 -42.94 -45.27 -41.57
N ARG A 5 -43.10 -44.88 -40.29
CA ARG A 5 -43.68 -45.62 -39.15
C ARG A 5 -43.82 -44.70 -37.92
N VAL A 6 -44.93 -44.81 -37.20
CA VAL A 6 -45.14 -44.27 -35.84
C VAL A 6 -44.81 -45.37 -34.83
N LEU A 7 -44.18 -45.02 -33.70
CA LEU A 7 -44.30 -45.77 -32.45
C LEU A 7 -44.42 -44.81 -31.24
N PRO A 8 -45.36 -45.05 -30.31
CA PRO A 8 -45.59 -44.21 -29.14
C PRO A 8 -44.94 -44.79 -27.87
N LEU A 9 -44.71 -43.96 -26.85
CA LEU A 9 -44.52 -44.42 -25.48
C LEU A 9 -45.49 -43.71 -24.52
N ARG A 10 -46.30 -44.55 -23.87
CA ARG A 10 -47.23 -44.35 -22.74
C ARG A 10 -46.50 -43.77 -21.51
N SER A 11 -47.00 -42.70 -20.89
CA SER A 11 -47.96 -42.61 -19.76
C SER A 11 -47.46 -43.09 -18.38
N SER A 12 -47.33 -42.15 -17.44
CA SER A 12 -47.76 -42.27 -16.03
C SER A 12 -47.70 -40.86 -15.38
N ASN A 13 -48.86 -40.24 -15.19
CA ASN A 13 -49.63 -40.16 -13.93
C ASN A 13 -49.11 -39.16 -12.89
N THR A 14 -49.87 -38.04 -12.79
CA THR A 14 -50.50 -37.46 -11.57
C THR A 14 -49.60 -37.08 -10.38
N SER A 15 -49.76 -35.98 -9.65
CA SER A 15 -50.66 -34.82 -9.63
C SER A 15 -50.31 -34.04 -8.36
N LEU A 16 -50.23 -32.71 -8.37
CA LEU A 16 -51.04 -31.87 -7.48
C LEU A 16 -51.03 -30.41 -7.92
N LYS A 17 -52.23 -29.84 -7.96
CA LYS A 17 -52.61 -28.49 -8.37
C LYS A 17 -52.34 -27.49 -7.25
N ILE A 18 -51.97 -26.25 -7.60
CA ILE A 18 -52.64 -25.05 -7.07
C ILE A 18 -52.85 -24.04 -8.23
N LYS A 19 -54.11 -23.61 -8.41
CA LYS A 19 -54.61 -22.62 -9.39
C LYS A 19 -54.69 -21.23 -8.75
N ARG A 20 -54.42 -20.18 -9.55
CA ARG A 20 -55.23 -18.93 -9.76
C ARG A 20 -54.37 -17.94 -10.60
N LYS A 21 -54.55 -17.80 -11.93
CA LYS A 21 -55.47 -16.92 -12.72
C LYS A 21 -55.35 -15.44 -12.27
N PHE A 22 -54.90 -14.46 -13.07
CA PHE A 22 -55.36 -14.04 -14.41
C PHE A 22 -54.38 -13.09 -15.13
N ASP A 23 -54.39 -13.19 -16.47
CA ASP A 23 -54.10 -12.26 -17.58
C ASP A 23 -53.07 -11.10 -17.45
N THR A 24 -52.10 -11.11 -18.37
CA THR A 24 -52.15 -10.19 -19.52
C THR A 24 -51.28 -10.73 -20.67
N THR A 25 -51.92 -10.86 -21.83
CA THR A 25 -51.31 -11.13 -23.13
C THR A 25 -50.19 -10.13 -23.45
N LEU A 26 -48.99 -10.63 -23.73
CA LEU A 26 -48.05 -9.95 -24.61
C LEU A 26 -47.44 -10.97 -25.57
N THR A 27 -48.01 -11.06 -26.76
CA THR A 27 -47.38 -11.74 -27.89
C THR A 27 -46.46 -10.74 -28.56
N LEU A 28 -45.14 -10.90 -28.45
CA LEU A 28 -44.21 -10.54 -29.51
C LEU A 28 -42.84 -11.21 -29.29
N GLY A 29 -42.46 -12.09 -30.22
CA GLY A 29 -41.11 -12.13 -30.78
C GLY A 29 -39.96 -12.75 -29.97
N ARG A 30 -39.57 -13.97 -30.39
CA ARG A 30 -38.23 -14.58 -30.32
C ARG A 30 -37.66 -14.88 -28.93
N SER A 31 -37.74 -16.15 -28.56
CA SER A 31 -36.86 -16.79 -27.58
C SER A 31 -35.41 -16.78 -28.11
N PHE A 32 -34.57 -15.86 -27.64
CA PHE A 32 -33.12 -16.02 -27.76
C PHE A 32 -32.65 -16.90 -26.59
N ALA A 33 -32.43 -18.17 -26.86
CA ALA A 33 -31.58 -18.99 -26.00
C ALA A 33 -30.14 -18.49 -26.20
N PHE A 34 -29.70 -17.57 -25.34
CA PHE A 34 -28.31 -17.11 -25.33
C PHE A 34 -27.48 -18.16 -24.60
N THR A 35 -26.96 -19.14 -25.33
CA THR A 35 -25.88 -19.98 -24.80
C THR A 35 -24.63 -19.09 -24.70
N MET A 36 -24.39 -18.54 -23.51
CA MET A 36 -23.14 -17.84 -23.23
C MET A 36 -21.99 -18.85 -23.35
N LYS A 37 -20.99 -18.50 -24.16
CA LYS A 37 -19.71 -19.19 -24.12
C LYS A 37 -19.11 -19.04 -22.71
N PRO A 38 -18.60 -20.11 -22.07
CA PRO A 38 -18.01 -20.05 -20.73
C PRO A 38 -16.94 -18.95 -20.58
N ASP A 39 -16.24 -18.67 -21.68
CA ASP A 39 -15.18 -17.68 -21.85
C ASP A 39 -15.64 -16.22 -21.74
N LEU A 40 -16.95 -15.93 -21.90
CA LEU A 40 -17.49 -14.60 -21.62
C LEU A 40 -17.58 -14.35 -20.11
N ILE A 41 -18.02 -15.31 -19.29
CA ILE A 41 -18.14 -15.12 -17.83
C ILE A 41 -16.78 -14.74 -17.21
N GLY A 42 -15.67 -15.27 -17.74
CA GLY A 42 -14.31 -14.92 -17.29
C GLY A 42 -13.79 -13.56 -17.75
N SER A 43 -14.36 -12.93 -18.80
CA SER A 43 -13.90 -11.62 -19.29
C SER A 43 -14.57 -10.45 -18.59
N TRP A 44 -15.83 -10.59 -18.14
CA TRP A 44 -16.54 -9.56 -17.38
C TRP A 44 -16.15 -9.52 -15.90
N MET A 45 -15.55 -10.59 -15.36
CA MET A 45 -14.97 -10.60 -14.00
C MET A 45 -13.59 -9.95 -13.92
N ARG A 46 -13.00 -9.52 -15.04
CA ARG A 46 -11.82 -8.63 -15.08
C ARG A 46 -12.25 -7.16 -15.01
N GLU A 47 -13.16 -6.81 -14.09
CA GLU A 47 -13.01 -5.49 -13.49
C GLU A 47 -11.66 -5.50 -12.78
N ALA A 48 -10.79 -4.54 -13.08
CA ALA A 48 -9.55 -4.40 -12.33
C ALA A 48 -9.94 -4.18 -10.86
N MET A 49 -9.83 -5.23 -10.03
CA MET A 49 -10.02 -5.10 -8.60
C MET A 49 -8.95 -4.15 -8.11
N TYR A 50 -9.37 -3.05 -7.50
CA TYR A 50 -8.46 -2.10 -6.89
C TYR A 50 -8.16 -2.54 -5.48
N SER A 51 -6.88 -2.53 -5.13
CA SER A 51 -6.38 -2.80 -3.80
C SER A 51 -5.73 -1.55 -3.21
N LYS A 52 -5.43 -1.62 -1.91
CA LYS A 52 -4.72 -0.57 -1.18
C LYS A 52 -3.35 -1.05 -0.75
N ALA A 53 -2.39 -0.16 -0.83
CA ALA A 53 -1.05 -0.33 -0.29
C ALA A 53 -0.67 0.83 0.63
N ASP A 54 0.03 0.55 1.71
CA ASP A 54 0.66 1.60 2.52
C ASP A 54 2.17 1.54 2.27
N LEU A 55 2.73 2.63 1.75
CA LEU A 55 4.09 2.64 1.20
C LEU A 55 5.12 3.29 2.12
N HIS A 56 4.70 3.76 3.30
CA HIS A 56 5.54 4.52 4.21
C HIS A 56 5.25 4.09 5.64
N ILE A 57 6.02 3.12 6.15
CA ILE A 57 5.82 2.52 7.48
C ILE A 57 7.17 2.25 8.14
N HIS A 58 7.30 2.64 9.41
CA HIS A 58 8.49 2.46 10.22
C HIS A 58 8.29 1.38 11.28
N THR A 59 9.36 0.65 11.62
CA THR A 59 9.40 -0.37 12.68
C THR A 59 10.48 -0.03 13.70
N HIS A 60 10.59 -0.81 14.77
CA HIS A 60 11.63 -0.64 15.80
C HIS A 60 13.07 -0.87 15.30
N ILE A 61 13.25 -1.29 14.05
CA ILE A 61 14.59 -1.33 13.42
C ILE A 61 15.12 0.08 13.22
N SER A 62 14.24 1.06 12.94
CA SER A 62 14.56 2.48 12.97
C SER A 62 13.93 3.15 14.20
N ASP A 63 12.79 3.81 14.06
CA ASP A 63 12.16 4.64 15.09
C ASP A 63 10.66 4.35 15.32
N GLY A 64 10.12 3.32 14.63
CA GLY A 64 8.78 2.79 14.90
C GLY A 64 8.69 2.03 16.24
N LEU A 65 7.48 1.88 16.78
CA LEU A 65 7.27 1.24 18.08
C LEU A 65 6.97 -0.26 18.01
N MET A 66 6.74 -0.80 16.82
CA MET A 66 6.34 -2.19 16.59
C MET A 66 7.47 -3.01 15.97
N THR A 67 7.42 -4.33 16.21
CA THR A 67 8.26 -5.26 15.45
C THR A 67 7.73 -5.44 14.04
N PRO A 68 8.59 -5.79 13.06
CA PRO A 68 8.16 -6.14 11.71
C PRO A 68 7.05 -7.21 11.68
N GLU A 69 7.11 -8.21 12.56
CA GLU A 69 6.10 -9.27 12.67
C GLU A 69 4.77 -8.73 13.22
N ALA A 70 4.81 -7.95 14.30
CA ALA A 70 3.63 -7.33 14.88
C ALA A 70 2.93 -6.39 13.89
N LEU A 71 3.71 -5.69 13.05
CA LEU A 71 3.19 -4.92 11.92
C LEU A 71 2.44 -5.80 10.93
N VAL A 72 3.07 -6.89 10.46
CA VAL A 72 2.45 -7.82 9.48
C VAL A 72 1.16 -8.41 10.03
N GLU A 73 1.14 -8.87 11.29
CA GLU A 73 -0.07 -9.38 11.94
C GLU A 73 -1.16 -8.33 12.03
N HIS A 74 -0.80 -7.12 12.46
CA HIS A 74 -1.75 -6.02 12.56
C HIS A 74 -2.40 -5.74 11.20
N VAL A 75 -1.59 -5.61 10.15
CA VAL A 75 -2.07 -5.36 8.79
C VAL A 75 -3.00 -6.47 8.34
N ALA A 76 -2.58 -7.73 8.48
CA ALA A 76 -3.34 -8.91 8.05
C ALA A 76 -4.72 -9.02 8.72
N PHE A 77 -4.80 -8.69 10.02
CA PHE A 77 -6.00 -8.92 10.82
C PHE A 77 -6.87 -7.67 11.04
N LYS A 78 -6.32 -6.46 10.90
CA LYS A 78 -6.99 -5.21 11.27
C LYS A 78 -7.21 -4.23 10.12
N THR A 79 -6.66 -4.51 8.94
CA THR A 79 -6.75 -3.61 7.78
C THR A 79 -7.30 -4.31 6.54
N ASP A 80 -7.55 -3.53 5.48
CA ASP A 80 -7.89 -4.03 4.14
C ASP A 80 -6.73 -3.86 3.13
N LEU A 81 -5.52 -3.58 3.62
CA LEU A 81 -4.31 -3.47 2.79
C LEU A 81 -3.96 -4.84 2.18
N LYS A 82 -3.51 -4.83 0.92
CA LYS A 82 -3.00 -6.02 0.22
C LYS A 82 -1.49 -6.02 0.09
N VAL A 83 -0.90 -4.84 0.10
CA VAL A 83 0.54 -4.67 0.03
C VAL A 83 0.95 -3.65 1.08
N ILE A 84 2.09 -3.85 1.72
CA ILE A 84 2.75 -2.82 2.52
C ILE A 84 4.19 -2.68 2.07
N ALA A 85 4.75 -1.48 2.14
CA ALA A 85 6.19 -1.29 2.13
C ALA A 85 6.65 -0.96 3.54
N VAL A 86 7.64 -1.70 4.03
CA VAL A 86 8.35 -1.32 5.25
C VAL A 86 9.54 -0.50 4.80
N THR A 87 9.64 0.72 5.34
CA THR A 87 10.56 1.76 4.87
C THR A 87 11.26 2.39 6.06
N ASP A 88 11.81 1.56 6.95
CA ASP A 88 12.66 2.01 8.05
C ASP A 88 13.77 2.96 7.56
N HIS A 89 14.15 3.94 8.38
CA HIS A 89 15.20 4.89 8.05
C HIS A 89 16.53 4.20 7.73
N ASP A 90 17.02 4.42 6.51
CA ASP A 90 18.33 3.98 6.00
C ASP A 90 18.62 2.47 6.11
N ALA A 91 17.60 1.63 6.38
CA ALA A 91 17.78 0.21 6.65
C ALA A 91 16.68 -0.66 6.02
N VAL A 92 17.05 -1.69 5.26
CA VAL A 92 16.10 -2.68 4.71
C VAL A 92 15.82 -3.86 5.64
N GLU A 93 16.53 -3.98 6.77
CA GLU A 93 16.47 -5.14 7.67
C GLU A 93 15.04 -5.43 8.15
N GLY A 94 14.32 -4.40 8.62
CA GLY A 94 12.93 -4.55 9.07
C GLY A 94 12.01 -5.04 7.95
N ALA A 95 12.25 -4.60 6.72
CA ALA A 95 11.49 -5.02 5.56
C ALA A 95 11.77 -6.48 5.16
N HIS A 96 13.02 -6.95 5.27
CA HIS A 96 13.36 -8.35 5.07
C HIS A 96 12.67 -9.26 6.10
N ILE A 97 12.70 -8.88 7.38
CA ILE A 97 12.04 -9.63 8.46
C ILE A 97 10.53 -9.68 8.21
N ALA A 98 9.89 -8.54 7.94
CA ALA A 98 8.46 -8.47 7.64
C ALA A 98 8.09 -9.35 6.43
N ARG A 99 8.86 -9.28 5.34
CA ARG A 99 8.62 -10.09 4.14
C ARG A 99 8.74 -11.58 4.42
N ALA A 100 9.79 -12.00 5.12
CA ALA A 100 9.98 -13.41 5.48
C ALA A 100 8.81 -13.92 6.35
N TYR A 101 8.39 -13.14 7.35
CA TYR A 101 7.27 -13.48 8.21
C TYR A 101 5.94 -13.56 7.42
N ALA A 102 5.67 -12.58 6.55
CA ALA A 102 4.48 -12.59 5.71
C ALA A 102 4.43 -13.80 4.77
N GLN A 103 5.56 -14.20 4.21
CA GLN A 103 5.67 -15.38 3.34
C GLN A 103 5.48 -16.68 4.11
N GLN A 104 6.05 -16.78 5.32
CA GLN A 104 5.92 -17.95 6.18
C GLN A 104 4.46 -18.28 6.50
N PHE A 105 3.63 -17.25 6.69
CA PHE A 105 2.22 -17.37 7.08
C PHE A 105 1.25 -16.86 6.00
N ALA A 106 1.64 -16.90 4.72
CA ALA A 106 0.89 -16.29 3.62
C ALA A 106 -0.58 -16.76 3.52
N ALA A 107 -0.84 -18.02 3.87
CA ALA A 107 -2.18 -18.59 3.91
C ALA A 107 -3.05 -17.96 5.01
N ASP A 108 -2.48 -17.68 6.17
CA ASP A 108 -3.16 -17.06 7.31
C ASP A 108 -3.35 -15.55 7.11
N PHE A 109 -2.42 -14.91 6.38
CA PHE A 109 -2.41 -13.47 6.14
C PHE A 109 -3.10 -13.03 4.84
N ARG A 110 -3.99 -13.88 4.30
CA ARG A 110 -4.88 -13.53 3.17
C ARG A 110 -4.12 -13.01 1.93
N GLY A 111 -2.90 -13.50 1.73
CA GLY A 111 -2.01 -13.08 0.65
C GLY A 111 -1.49 -11.65 0.77
N LEU A 112 -1.32 -11.12 1.98
CA LEU A 112 -0.60 -9.87 2.21
C LEU A 112 0.84 -9.99 1.70
N GLU A 113 1.26 -9.05 0.86
CA GLU A 113 2.64 -8.98 0.37
C GLU A 113 3.39 -7.78 0.96
N VAL A 114 4.70 -7.96 1.16
CA VAL A 114 5.58 -6.93 1.71
C VAL A 114 6.61 -6.54 0.66
N VAL A 115 6.63 -5.26 0.31
CA VAL A 115 7.67 -4.62 -0.51
C VAL A 115 8.84 -4.29 0.40
N ILE A 116 10.04 -4.66 -0.04
CA ILE A 116 11.26 -4.20 0.61
C ILE A 116 11.54 -2.77 0.20
N GLY A 117 11.66 -1.91 1.21
CA GLY A 117 12.12 -0.55 1.02
C GLY A 117 12.86 -0.01 2.22
N ALA A 118 13.23 1.26 2.10
CA ALA A 118 13.83 2.07 3.15
C ALA A 118 13.45 3.54 2.88
N GLU A 119 13.32 4.35 3.93
CA GLU A 119 13.34 5.81 3.79
C GLU A 119 14.79 6.27 3.88
N VAL A 120 15.38 6.66 2.76
CA VAL A 120 16.78 7.05 2.69
C VAL A 120 16.93 8.53 3.01
N SER A 121 17.68 8.82 4.06
CA SER A 121 18.03 10.16 4.51
C SER A 121 19.13 10.73 3.60
N SER A 122 18.76 11.34 2.46
CA SER A 122 19.72 12.00 1.59
C SER A 122 20.13 13.37 2.15
N ALA A 123 21.21 13.95 1.63
CA ALA A 123 21.66 15.29 2.00
C ALA A 123 20.64 16.39 1.61
N ASP A 124 19.75 16.11 0.65
CA ASP A 124 18.83 17.10 0.10
C ASP A 124 17.37 16.88 0.55
N CYS A 125 16.97 15.62 0.77
CA CYS A 125 15.62 15.22 1.16
C CYS A 125 15.48 13.74 1.54
N ASP A 126 14.35 13.38 2.12
CA ASP A 126 13.97 11.99 2.37
C ASP A 126 13.37 11.36 1.11
N ILE A 127 13.75 10.10 0.85
CA ILE A 127 13.41 9.38 -0.38
C ILE A 127 13.01 7.96 -0.03
N LEU A 128 11.78 7.55 -0.35
CA LEU A 128 11.41 6.14 -0.25
C LEU A 128 12.06 5.37 -1.40
N ALA A 129 12.95 4.46 -1.05
CA ALA A 129 13.53 3.48 -1.95
C ALA A 129 12.66 2.23 -1.90
N LEU A 130 11.85 1.99 -2.94
CA LEU A 130 10.97 0.82 -3.00
C LEU A 130 11.54 -0.25 -3.92
N PHE A 131 11.23 -1.52 -3.65
CA PHE A 131 11.68 -2.68 -4.44
C PHE A 131 13.22 -2.79 -4.54
N ILE A 132 13.91 -2.42 -3.47
CA ILE A 132 15.36 -2.62 -3.31
C ILE A 132 15.63 -3.89 -2.50
N GLU A 133 16.87 -4.34 -2.43
CA GLU A 133 17.25 -5.52 -1.63
C GLU A 133 18.37 -5.23 -0.63
N ARG A 134 19.08 -4.11 -0.80
CA ARG A 134 20.21 -3.70 0.04
C ARG A 134 20.12 -2.22 0.36
N ASP A 135 20.67 -1.83 1.51
CA ASP A 135 20.73 -0.44 1.95
C ASP A 135 21.35 0.49 0.90
N ILE A 136 20.86 1.72 0.89
CA ILE A 136 21.45 2.83 0.16
C ILE A 136 22.16 3.71 1.19
N PRO A 137 23.45 4.08 1.00
CA PRO A 137 24.13 4.92 1.97
C PRO A 137 23.42 6.26 2.17
N SER A 138 23.26 6.65 3.43
CA SER A 138 22.68 7.93 3.81
C SER A 138 23.65 9.09 3.55
N GLY A 139 23.12 10.32 3.52
CA GLY A 139 23.90 11.56 3.33
C GLY A 139 24.45 11.78 1.91
N LEU A 140 24.12 10.93 0.95
CA LEU A 140 24.39 11.17 -0.47
C LEU A 140 23.49 12.28 -1.00
N SER A 141 23.84 12.92 -2.13
CA SER A 141 22.91 13.84 -2.79
C SER A 141 21.67 13.08 -3.25
N ALA A 142 20.52 13.74 -3.31
CA ALA A 142 19.28 13.10 -3.77
C ALA A 142 19.43 12.49 -5.17
N ALA A 143 20.20 13.14 -6.07
CA ALA A 143 20.46 12.60 -7.41
C ALA A 143 21.24 11.27 -7.38
N GLU A 144 22.28 11.18 -6.53
CA GLU A 144 23.07 9.96 -6.37
C GLU A 144 22.26 8.88 -5.66
N THR A 145 21.48 9.24 -4.63
CA THR A 145 20.55 8.32 -3.95
C THR A 145 19.57 7.69 -4.95
N ILE A 146 18.90 8.50 -5.77
CA ILE A 146 17.98 8.02 -6.81
C ILE A 146 18.71 7.09 -7.79
N ALA A 147 19.90 7.48 -8.26
CA ALA A 147 20.68 6.65 -9.18
C ALA A 147 21.01 5.27 -8.59
N ARG A 148 21.32 5.19 -7.29
CA ARG A 148 21.60 3.92 -6.60
C ARG A 148 20.35 3.07 -6.38
N ILE A 149 19.20 3.70 -6.12
CA ILE A 149 17.91 3.01 -6.06
C ILE A 149 17.62 2.36 -7.41
N HIS A 150 17.73 3.13 -8.50
CA HIS A 150 17.54 2.64 -9.87
C HIS A 150 18.56 1.57 -10.26
N ALA A 151 19.80 1.65 -9.79
CA ALA A 151 20.82 0.62 -10.03
C ALA A 151 20.47 -0.74 -9.41
N GLN A 152 19.61 -0.78 -8.39
CA GLN A 152 19.04 -2.02 -7.85
C GLN A 152 17.76 -2.45 -8.57
N GLY A 153 17.27 -1.67 -9.54
CA GLY A 153 15.97 -1.87 -10.19
C GLY A 153 14.78 -1.46 -9.32
N GLY A 154 15.03 -0.68 -8.26
CA GLY A 154 14.01 -0.12 -7.39
C GLY A 154 13.38 1.15 -7.96
N LEU A 155 12.41 1.70 -7.23
CA LEU A 155 11.70 2.95 -7.55
C LEU A 155 11.95 3.98 -6.46
N ALA A 156 12.23 5.22 -6.85
CA ALA A 156 12.45 6.34 -5.94
C ALA A 156 11.18 7.20 -5.83
N VAL A 157 10.62 7.30 -4.64
CA VAL A 157 9.47 8.16 -4.34
C VAL A 157 9.93 9.34 -3.49
N ALA A 158 9.57 10.55 -3.89
CA ALA A 158 9.80 11.72 -3.04
C ALA A 158 8.86 11.66 -1.82
N ALA A 159 9.43 11.37 -0.65
CA ALA A 159 8.71 11.34 0.63
C ALA A 159 8.31 12.77 0.99
N HIS A 160 7.07 12.92 1.49
CA HIS A 160 6.50 14.14 2.07
C HIS A 160 7.16 15.46 1.61
N PRO A 161 7.13 15.79 0.30
CA PRO A 161 8.09 16.71 -0.31
C PRO A 161 7.96 18.16 0.16
N PHE A 162 6.84 18.53 0.77
CA PHE A 162 6.63 19.85 1.34
C PHE A 162 6.49 19.82 2.86
N ALA A 163 6.75 18.67 3.49
CA ALA A 163 6.78 18.56 4.92
C ALA A 163 7.74 19.55 5.54
N PHE A 164 7.27 20.10 6.65
CA PHE A 164 8.04 20.97 7.48
C PHE A 164 7.68 20.66 8.93
N MET A 165 8.60 20.01 9.64
CA MET A 165 8.49 19.85 11.08
C MET A 165 9.21 21.00 11.78
N LEU A 166 8.51 21.73 12.63
CA LEU A 166 9.17 22.59 13.62
C LEU A 166 9.97 21.66 14.57
N PRO A 167 11.26 21.92 14.85
CA PRO A 167 12.05 21.12 15.78
C PRO A 167 11.55 21.35 17.21
N LEU A 168 10.44 20.70 17.54
CA LEU A 168 9.90 20.56 18.87
C LEU A 168 10.10 19.08 19.24
N VAL A 169 10.72 18.85 20.40
CA VAL A 169 10.83 17.53 21.06
C VAL A 169 11.80 16.50 20.43
N GLY A 170 12.94 16.93 19.87
CA GLY A 170 14.08 16.02 19.62
C GLY A 170 13.89 14.93 18.56
N ILE A 171 12.78 14.96 17.82
CA ILE A 171 12.55 14.17 16.60
C ILE A 171 13.31 14.87 15.47
N SER A 172 14.33 14.23 14.90
CA SER A 172 15.16 14.84 13.85
C SER A 172 14.49 14.73 12.49
N GLY A 173 14.00 15.87 11.98
CA GLY A 173 14.29 16.37 10.64
C GLY A 173 13.69 15.70 9.40
N MET A 174 12.36 15.67 9.26
CA MET A 174 11.73 15.51 7.93
C MET A 174 12.26 16.56 6.95
N THR A 175 12.91 16.13 5.88
CA THR A 175 13.48 17.01 4.85
C THR A 175 12.77 16.76 3.52
N GLY A 176 11.75 17.57 3.22
CA GLY A 176 11.02 17.44 1.96
C GLY A 176 11.80 17.86 0.71
N ALA A 177 11.64 17.12 -0.39
CA ALA A 177 12.28 17.38 -1.70
C ALA A 177 11.92 18.74 -2.35
N ARG A 178 10.81 19.35 -1.96
CA ARG A 178 10.29 20.64 -2.47
C ARG A 178 10.30 20.70 -4.00
N ARG A 179 11.10 21.60 -4.61
CA ARG A 179 11.20 21.76 -6.06
C ARG A 179 12.09 20.72 -6.74
N LEU A 180 12.80 19.88 -5.98
CA LEU A 180 13.62 18.81 -6.55
C LEU A 180 12.75 17.76 -7.25
N ILE A 181 11.48 17.58 -6.84
CA ILE A 181 10.52 16.73 -7.54
C ILE A 181 10.29 17.13 -9.02
N GLN A 182 10.67 18.36 -9.39
CA GLN A 182 10.58 18.85 -10.77
C GLN A 182 11.89 18.70 -11.54
N LYS A 183 13.02 18.43 -10.86
CA LYS A 183 14.36 18.43 -11.45
C LYS A 183 15.04 17.07 -11.47
N LEU A 184 14.71 16.21 -10.50
CA LEU A 184 15.32 14.90 -10.33
C LEU A 184 14.39 13.80 -10.87
N PRO A 185 14.93 12.64 -11.26
CA PRO A 185 14.17 11.57 -11.88
C PRO A 185 13.48 10.70 -10.82
N PHE A 186 12.57 11.29 -10.03
CA PHE A 186 11.70 10.52 -9.14
C PHE A 186 10.66 9.75 -9.95
N ASP A 187 10.27 8.56 -9.48
CA ASP A 187 9.26 7.70 -10.13
C ASP A 187 7.85 8.00 -9.64
N ALA A 188 7.71 8.53 -8.42
CA ALA A 188 6.44 8.93 -7.84
C ALA A 188 6.65 10.01 -6.76
N VAL A 189 5.55 10.56 -6.27
CA VAL A 189 5.55 11.56 -5.20
C VAL A 189 4.50 11.21 -4.13
N GLU A 190 4.89 11.29 -2.86
CA GLU A 190 3.96 11.17 -1.76
C GLU A 190 3.10 12.43 -1.66
N ALA A 191 1.89 12.36 -2.23
CA ALA A 191 0.93 13.46 -2.23
C ALA A 191 -0.10 13.35 -1.10
N ARG A 192 -0.07 12.23 -0.36
CA ARG A 192 -0.93 11.98 0.78
C ARG A 192 -0.15 11.28 1.90
N ASN A 193 0.43 12.09 2.76
CA ASN A 193 1.00 11.64 4.03
C ASN A 193 -0.01 11.89 5.16
N ALA A 194 -0.14 10.95 6.10
CA ALA A 194 -1.13 10.99 7.17
C ALA A 194 -0.69 11.78 8.41
N THR A 195 0.57 12.20 8.49
CA THR A 195 1.12 13.00 9.58
C THR A 195 0.38 14.35 9.69
N PRO A 196 -0.09 14.75 10.88
CA PRO A 196 -0.80 16.01 11.12
C PRO A 196 -0.18 17.30 10.57
N THR A 197 1.16 17.38 10.48
CA THR A 197 1.86 18.51 9.86
C THR A 197 1.53 18.65 8.37
N GLU A 198 1.10 17.56 7.72
CA GLU A 198 0.87 17.48 6.29
C GLU A 198 -0.52 17.94 5.83
N LEU A 199 -1.33 18.51 6.74
CA LEU A 199 -2.67 19.00 6.44
C LEU A 199 -2.68 20.08 5.34
N PHE A 200 -1.66 20.93 5.34
CA PHE A 200 -1.53 22.02 4.37
C PHE A 200 -0.57 21.72 3.22
N THR A 201 0.34 20.77 3.41
CA THR A 201 1.38 20.41 2.44
C THR A 201 0.84 19.43 1.39
N ASN A 202 -0.06 18.52 1.74
CA ASN A 202 -0.65 17.56 0.79
C ASN A 202 -1.30 18.25 -0.44
N PRO A 203 -2.18 19.27 -0.29
CA PRO A 203 -2.71 20.02 -1.42
C PRO A 203 -1.63 20.78 -2.22
N LEU A 204 -0.60 21.27 -1.54
CA LEU A 204 0.52 21.98 -2.15
C LEU A 204 1.38 21.03 -3.01
N THR A 205 1.66 19.83 -2.50
CA THR A 205 2.34 18.75 -3.23
C THR A 205 1.62 18.45 -4.52
N HIS A 206 0.31 18.15 -4.44
CA HIS A 206 -0.52 17.89 -5.61
C HIS A 206 -0.44 19.04 -6.63
N PHE A 207 -0.62 20.28 -6.18
CA PHE A 207 -0.60 21.45 -7.05
C PHE A 207 0.74 21.67 -7.77
N ILE A 208 1.86 21.51 -7.06
CA ILE A 208 3.21 21.70 -7.64
C ILE A 208 3.57 20.54 -8.56
N ASN A 209 3.22 19.31 -8.18
CA ASN A 209 3.44 18.12 -9.00
C ASN A 209 2.76 18.24 -10.37
N ARG A 210 1.48 18.65 -10.39
CA ARG A 210 0.68 18.85 -11.61
C ARG A 210 1.23 19.90 -12.57
N ARG A 211 2.10 20.80 -12.09
CA ARG A 211 2.75 21.84 -12.91
C ARG A 211 4.20 21.51 -13.27
N GLY A 212 4.73 20.40 -12.79
CA GLY A 212 6.07 19.93 -13.07
C GLY A 212 6.04 18.66 -13.91
N GLN A 213 6.73 17.63 -13.44
CA GLN A 213 6.84 16.34 -14.12
C GLN A 213 5.53 15.54 -14.10
N ASN A 214 4.51 15.95 -13.31
CA ASN A 214 3.23 15.26 -13.19
C ASN A 214 3.42 13.78 -12.84
N LEU A 215 4.22 13.54 -11.79
CA LEU A 215 4.56 12.21 -11.30
C LEU A 215 3.31 11.49 -10.75
N PRO A 216 3.30 10.15 -10.78
CA PRO A 216 2.32 9.35 -10.06
C PRO A 216 2.22 9.77 -8.59
N GLU A 217 0.99 9.94 -8.11
CA GLU A 217 0.72 10.40 -6.74
C GLU A 217 0.37 9.20 -5.86
N VAL A 218 1.18 8.99 -4.82
CA VAL A 218 1.02 7.91 -3.85
C VAL A 218 0.69 8.44 -2.46
N GLY A 219 0.20 7.56 -1.60
CA GLY A 219 -0.03 7.83 -0.19
C GLY A 219 0.59 6.78 0.71
N GLY A 220 1.04 7.23 1.88
CA GLY A 220 1.69 6.44 2.92
C GLY A 220 1.35 7.01 4.29
N SER A 221 1.19 6.14 5.29
CA SER A 221 0.79 6.57 6.63
C SER A 221 1.90 7.27 7.40
N ASP A 222 3.17 7.03 7.04
CA ASP A 222 4.36 7.53 7.74
C ASP A 222 4.29 7.18 9.24
N THR A 223 3.84 5.95 9.47
CA THR A 223 3.40 5.54 10.79
C THR A 223 4.52 4.95 11.60
N HIS A 224 4.54 5.33 12.88
CA HIS A 224 5.43 4.82 13.90
C HIS A 224 4.66 4.03 14.97
N TYR A 225 3.33 3.92 14.82
CA TYR A 225 2.42 3.23 15.74
C TYR A 225 1.37 2.38 15.02
N LEU A 226 0.95 1.25 15.58
CA LEU A 226 0.10 0.27 14.86
C LEU A 226 -1.27 0.82 14.42
N PRO A 227 -2.08 1.45 15.29
CA PRO A 227 -3.39 2.02 14.94
C PRO A 227 -3.43 3.03 13.79
N THR A 228 -2.29 3.60 13.38
CA THR A 228 -2.22 4.57 12.28
C THR A 228 -1.83 3.96 10.93
N VAL A 229 -1.47 2.68 10.91
CA VAL A 229 -1.18 1.94 9.66
C VAL A 229 -2.38 2.01 8.71
N GLY A 230 -2.14 2.39 7.46
CA GLY A 230 -3.15 2.52 6.40
C GLY A 230 -4.03 3.78 6.49
N SER A 231 -3.78 4.69 7.44
CA SER A 231 -4.50 5.97 7.55
C SER A 231 -4.43 6.78 6.25
N ALA A 232 -3.25 6.83 5.63
CA ALA A 232 -3.08 7.13 4.21
C ALA A 232 -2.57 5.89 3.46
N HIS A 233 -2.91 5.81 2.17
CA HIS A 233 -2.63 4.65 1.34
C HIS A 233 -2.64 5.00 -0.15
N THR A 234 -2.10 4.09 -0.95
CA THR A 234 -2.07 4.11 -2.40
C THR A 234 -3.07 3.10 -2.96
N ILE A 235 -3.98 3.55 -3.81
CA ILE A 235 -4.95 2.72 -4.52
C ILE A 235 -4.35 2.32 -5.86
N PHE A 236 -4.37 1.02 -6.20
CA PHE A 236 -3.77 0.47 -7.41
C PHE A 236 -4.60 -0.69 -7.99
N PRO A 237 -4.57 -0.94 -9.31
CA PRO A 237 -5.21 -2.09 -9.92
C PRO A 237 -4.42 -3.38 -9.64
N GLY A 238 -5.10 -4.45 -9.28
CA GLY A 238 -4.51 -5.75 -8.94
C GLY A 238 -4.46 -6.01 -7.45
N THR A 239 -3.71 -7.04 -7.03
CA THR A 239 -3.68 -7.48 -5.63
C THR A 239 -2.28 -7.79 -5.11
N THR A 240 -1.27 -7.83 -5.98
CA THR A 240 0.10 -8.21 -5.62
C THR A 240 1.04 -7.01 -5.60
N ALA A 241 2.22 -7.16 -4.99
CA ALA A 241 3.30 -6.18 -5.04
C ALA A 241 3.80 -5.96 -6.47
N GLN A 242 3.74 -6.97 -7.33
CA GLN A 242 4.09 -6.82 -8.75
C GLN A 242 3.04 -6.00 -9.52
N ASP A 243 1.76 -6.13 -9.19
CA ASP A 243 0.71 -5.29 -9.75
C ASP A 243 0.89 -3.84 -9.31
N LEU A 244 1.20 -3.61 -8.02
CA LEU A 244 1.54 -2.30 -7.48
C LEU A 244 2.74 -1.70 -8.21
N ARG A 245 3.83 -2.46 -8.39
CA ARG A 245 5.02 -2.00 -9.14
C ARG A 245 4.64 -1.52 -10.54
N ARG A 246 3.89 -2.35 -11.28
CA ARG A 246 3.41 -1.99 -12.62
C ARG A 246 2.55 -0.73 -12.60
N ALA A 247 1.67 -0.60 -11.61
CA ALA A 247 0.81 0.56 -11.46
C ALA A 247 1.63 1.84 -11.20
N LEU A 248 2.69 1.76 -10.39
CA LEU A 248 3.62 2.88 -10.17
C LEU A 248 4.34 3.26 -11.48
N GLU A 249 4.95 2.29 -12.16
CA GLU A 249 5.69 2.49 -13.42
C GLU A 249 4.80 3.06 -14.55
N THR A 250 3.51 2.72 -14.56
CA THR A 250 2.54 3.18 -15.58
C THR A 250 1.68 4.37 -15.12
N GLY A 251 1.88 4.87 -13.89
CA GLY A 251 1.11 5.96 -13.31
C GLY A 251 -0.36 5.67 -13.04
N GLN A 252 -0.73 4.38 -12.91
CA GLN A 252 -2.09 3.92 -12.60
C GLN A 252 -2.33 3.78 -11.08
N VAL A 253 -1.84 4.75 -10.31
CA VAL A 253 -2.02 4.82 -8.85
C VAL A 253 -2.77 6.08 -8.45
N ARG A 254 -3.42 6.03 -7.28
CA ARG A 254 -4.07 7.19 -6.68
C ARG A 254 -3.81 7.22 -5.18
N ALA A 255 -3.33 8.36 -4.69
CA ALA A 255 -3.22 8.62 -3.26
C ALA A 255 -4.61 8.74 -2.61
N GLY A 256 -4.78 8.15 -1.43
CA GLY A 256 -6.03 8.09 -0.68
C GLY A 256 -5.81 8.10 0.83
N GLY A 257 -6.92 8.17 1.58
CA GLY A 257 -6.91 8.17 3.04
C GLY A 257 -7.00 9.55 3.69
N HIS A 258 -6.67 9.60 4.97
CA HIS A 258 -6.91 10.72 5.88
C HIS A 258 -5.73 10.94 6.83
N ILE A 259 -5.63 12.16 7.32
CA ILE A 259 -4.67 12.53 8.36
C ILE A 259 -5.24 12.06 9.70
N TYR A 260 -4.42 11.38 10.51
CA TYR A 260 -4.87 10.91 11.81
C TYR A 260 -4.90 12.04 12.85
N ASN A 261 -5.59 11.82 13.98
CA ASN A 261 -5.85 12.87 14.95
C ASN A 261 -4.54 13.44 15.54
N PRO A 262 -4.31 14.76 15.52
CA PRO A 262 -3.09 15.37 16.08
C PRO A 262 -2.88 15.07 17.57
N LEU A 263 -3.95 14.80 18.34
CA LEU A 263 -3.85 14.37 19.73
C LEU A 263 -3.05 13.07 19.90
N LEU A 264 -2.96 12.24 18.86
CA LEU A 264 -2.16 11.03 18.86
C LEU A 264 -0.66 11.35 18.92
N ILE A 265 -0.17 12.38 18.23
CA ILE A 265 1.22 12.86 18.35
C ILE A 265 1.46 13.40 19.76
N PHE A 266 0.51 14.14 20.32
CA PHE A 266 0.61 14.60 21.70
C PHE A 266 0.69 13.43 22.69
N ASN A 267 -0.13 12.40 22.52
CA ASN A 267 -0.10 11.20 23.36
C ASN A 267 1.21 10.42 23.17
N LEU A 268 1.73 10.31 21.95
CA LEU A 268 3.01 9.68 21.65
C LEU A 268 4.17 10.44 22.31
N ALA A 269 4.23 11.77 22.11
CA ALA A 269 5.23 12.62 22.73
C ALA A 269 5.12 12.59 24.28
N PHE A 270 3.89 12.55 24.81
CA PHE A 270 3.63 12.40 26.23
C PHE A 270 4.10 11.03 26.74
N ASP A 271 3.71 9.93 26.12
CA ASP A 271 4.08 8.59 26.57
C ASP A 271 5.59 8.32 26.43
N THR A 272 6.25 8.91 25.42
CA THR A 272 7.72 8.94 25.28
C THR A 272 8.36 9.79 26.38
N LEU A 273 7.86 11.00 26.64
CA LEU A 273 8.36 11.89 27.70
C LEU A 273 8.20 11.27 29.10
N PHE A 274 7.15 10.49 29.31
CA PHE A 274 6.82 9.83 30.58
C PHE A 274 7.27 8.35 30.63
N ASN A 275 8.09 7.88 29.67
CA ASN A 275 8.62 6.50 29.62
C ASN A 275 7.54 5.39 29.75
N ARG A 276 6.32 5.67 29.29
CA ARG A 276 5.20 4.70 29.29
C ARG A 276 5.24 3.77 28.08
N LEU A 277 5.98 4.16 27.05
CA LEU A 277 6.39 3.29 25.95
C LEU A 277 7.81 2.79 26.22
N PRO A 278 8.18 1.58 25.76
CA PRO A 278 9.50 1.00 26.00
C PRO A 278 10.57 1.69 25.14
N VAL A 279 10.92 2.93 25.48
CA VAL A 279 12.10 3.65 24.96
C VAL A 279 13.40 3.03 25.53
N LYS A 280 13.28 2.16 26.54
CA LYS A 280 14.40 1.46 27.20
C LYS A 280 14.97 0.32 26.33
N LYS A 281 15.60 0.66 25.22
CA LYS A 281 16.71 -0.10 24.64
C LYS A 281 17.68 0.73 23.78
N VAL A 282 17.55 2.05 23.73
CA VAL A 282 18.42 2.92 22.90
C VAL A 282 19.57 3.60 23.70
N LEU A 283 19.61 3.51 25.04
CA LEU A 283 20.63 4.25 25.83
C LEU A 283 21.53 3.43 26.76
N ASN A 284 21.46 2.09 26.77
CA ASN A 284 22.35 1.27 27.61
C ASN A 284 22.74 -0.07 26.95
N ALA A 285 23.37 -0.02 25.77
CA ALA A 285 24.29 -1.08 25.37
C ALA A 285 25.70 -0.66 25.82
N PRO A 286 26.40 -1.45 26.65
CA PRO A 286 27.67 -1.03 27.23
C PRO A 286 28.77 -0.92 26.15
N LEU A 287 29.45 0.22 26.15
CA LEU A 287 30.75 0.42 25.50
C LEU A 287 31.86 -0.19 26.37
N GLY A 288 32.67 -1.08 25.78
CA GLY A 288 33.92 -1.63 26.33
C GLY A 288 33.76 -3.03 26.96
N SER A 289 34.65 -4.01 26.73
CA SER A 289 36.11 -3.91 26.61
C SER A 289 36.74 -5.15 25.97
N HIS A 290 37.91 -4.94 25.35
CA HIS A 290 38.91 -5.94 24.97
C HIS A 290 39.49 -6.70 26.18
N ALA A 291 39.98 -7.93 25.91
CA ALA A 291 41.04 -8.69 26.62
C ALA A 291 40.82 -8.96 28.12
N ASP A 292 40.98 -10.16 28.68
CA ASP A 292 41.81 -11.34 28.38
C ASP A 292 41.00 -12.66 28.51
#